data_AF-A0A5E4Q3E2-F1
#
_entry.id   AF-A0A5E4Q3E2-F1
#
_cell.length_a   1.000
_cell.length_b   1.000
_cell.length_c   1.000
_cell.angle_alpha   90.00
_cell.angle_beta   90.00
_cell.angle_gamma   90.00
#
_symmetry.space_group_name_H-M   'P 1'
#
loop_
_entity.id
_entity.type
_entity.pdbx_description
1 polymer ?
#
loop_
_entity_poly.entity_id
_entity_poly.type
_entity_poly.pdbx_seq_one_letter_code
_entity_poly.pdbx_strand_id
1 'polypeptide(L)'
;MDALKDSLNAMAEMFEQKMSEFQQGLDNGPITNTSLAAEFNSFRTFVLSAMNTLQRQGEFLGIEVDRLEMRRRRKMLLVHGVSEDKSEDVTSRV
;
A
#
# COMPACT_ATOMS: atom_id res chain seq x y z
N MET A 1 -1.65 6.04 -10.61
CA MET A 1 -0.48 5.13 -10.60
C MET A 1 0.81 5.92 -10.43
N ASP A 2 0.98 7.06 -11.11
CA ASP A 2 2.21 7.87 -10.97
C ASP A 2 2.45 8.39 -9.55
N ALA A 3 1.42 8.93 -8.86
CA ALA A 3 1.56 9.36 -7.46
C ALA A 3 1.95 8.21 -6.49
N LEU A 4 1.52 6.97 -6.77
CA LEU A 4 1.91 5.80 -5.99
C LEU A 4 3.36 5.43 -6.27
N LYS A 5 3.77 5.48 -7.54
CA LYS A 5 5.14 5.24 -7.98
C LYS A 5 6.10 6.28 -7.37
N ASP A 6 5.71 7.54 -7.34
CA ASP A 6 6.49 8.62 -6.72
C ASP A 6 6.61 8.40 -5.21
N SER A 7 5.53 8.00 -4.54
CA SER A 7 5.56 7.65 -3.12
C SER A 7 6.44 6.43 -2.83
N LEU A 8 6.48 5.44 -3.72
CA LEU A 8 7.35 4.27 -3.59
C LEU A 8 8.82 4.62 -3.84
N ASN A 9 9.10 5.48 -4.81
CA ASN A 9 10.44 5.97 -5.10
C ASN A 9 10.99 6.80 -3.93
N ALA A 10 10.21 7.73 -3.38
CA ALA A 10 10.59 8.51 -2.22
C ALA A 10 10.86 7.62 -0.99
N MET A 11 10.09 6.54 -0.84
CA MET A 11 10.29 5.56 0.22
C MET A 11 11.56 4.73 0.03
N ALA A 12 11.87 4.35 -1.22
CA ALA A 12 13.10 3.64 -1.57
C ALA A 12 14.34 4.53 -1.33
N GLU A 13 14.30 5.80 -1.72
CA GLU A 13 15.38 6.76 -1.46
C GLU A 13 15.61 6.97 0.04
N MET A 14 14.53 7.17 0.81
CA MET A 14 14.63 7.28 2.28
C MET A 14 15.22 6.00 2.90
N PHE A 15 14.87 4.83 2.38
CA PHE A 15 15.37 3.55 2.84
C PHE A 15 16.87 3.44 2.60
N GLU A 16 17.33 3.67 1.36
CA GLU A 16 18.74 3.59 1.01
C GLU A 16 19.59 4.57 1.82
N GLN A 17 19.09 5.81 1.99
CA GLN A 17 19.77 6.81 2.79
C GLN A 17 19.93 6.35 4.25
N LYS A 18 18.83 5.94 4.90
CA LYS A 18 18.86 5.51 6.31
C LYS A 18 19.71 4.25 6.52
N MET A 19 19.73 3.36 5.53
CA MET A 19 20.52 2.14 5.58
C MET A 19 22.02 2.43 5.40
N SER A 20 22.38 3.38 4.54
CA SER A 20 23.75 3.88 4.41
C SER A 20 24.25 4.57 5.68
N GLU A 21 23.40 5.40 6.32
CA GLU A 21 23.71 6.05 7.59
C GLU A 21 23.95 5.01 8.71
N PHE A 22 23.10 3.98 8.77
CA PHE A 22 23.26 2.87 9.72
C PHE A 22 24.54 2.05 9.48
N GLN A 23 24.87 1.76 8.22
CA GLN A 23 26.10 1.03 7.87
C GLN A 23 27.35 1.80 8.28
N GLN A 24 27.39 3.11 8.03
CA GLN A 24 28.48 3.96 8.53
C GLN A 24 28.58 3.95 10.06
N GLY A 25 27.44 3.90 10.77
CA GLY A 25 27.41 3.79 12.22
C GLY A 25 28.01 2.49 12.76
N LEU A 26 27.88 1.39 12.02
CA LEU A 26 28.47 0.09 12.36
C LEU A 26 29.97 0.01 12.08
N ASP A 27 30.42 0.59 10.96
CA ASP A 27 31.83 0.53 10.55
C ASP A 27 32.75 1.38 11.45
N ASN A 28 32.20 2.37 12.16
CA ASN A 28 32.95 3.37 12.91
C ASN A 28 33.18 3.08 14.42
N GLY A 29 32.74 1.94 14.99
CA GLY A 29 33.12 1.62 16.38
C GLY A 29 32.29 0.55 17.11
N PRO A 30 32.72 0.13 18.32
CA PRO A 30 32.11 -0.98 19.04
C PRO A 30 30.65 -0.68 19.43
N ILE A 31 29.84 -1.74 19.34
CA ILE A 31 28.38 -1.75 19.48
C ILE A 31 27.97 -1.47 20.93
N THR A 32 28.07 -0.20 21.35
CA THR A 32 27.46 0.33 22.59
C THR A 32 26.71 1.64 22.31
N ASN A 33 26.34 1.89 21.05
CA ASN A 33 25.55 3.06 20.67
C ASN A 33 24.06 2.75 20.84
N THR A 34 23.51 3.01 22.03
CA THR A 34 22.07 2.97 22.33
C THR A 34 21.25 3.81 21.33
N SER A 35 21.86 4.83 20.71
CA SER A 35 21.24 5.63 19.64
C SER A 35 21.02 4.82 18.35
N LEU A 36 21.97 3.97 17.95
CA LEU A 36 21.87 3.15 16.74
C LEU A 36 20.73 2.13 16.87
N ALA A 37 20.54 1.57 18.07
CA ALA A 37 19.40 0.71 18.37
C ALA A 37 18.07 1.47 18.27
N ALA A 38 18.01 2.72 18.74
CA ALA A 38 16.81 3.57 18.64
C ALA A 38 16.50 3.97 17.19
N GLU A 39 17.52 4.30 16.40
CA GLU A 39 17.40 4.61 14.97
C GLU A 39 16.94 3.39 14.17
N PHE A 40 17.54 2.22 14.42
CA PHE A 40 17.10 0.96 13.81
C PHE A 40 15.64 0.64 14.14
N ASN A 41 15.22 0.85 15.39
CA ASN A 41 13.84 0.57 15.78
C ASN A 41 12.84 1.56 15.15
N SER A 42 13.25 2.82 15.00
CA SER A 42 12.47 3.85 14.28
C SER A 42 12.33 3.49 12.81
N PHE A 43 13.42 3.06 12.18
CA PHE A 43 13.43 2.59 10.79
C PHE A 43 12.55 1.35 10.58
N ARG A 44 12.69 0.34 11.44
CA ARG A 44 11.84 -0.86 11.41
C ARG A 44 10.37 -0.49 11.51
N THR A 45 10.02 0.44 12.40
CA THR A 45 8.64 0.92 12.57
C THR A 45 8.14 1.63 11.31
N PHE A 46 8.98 2.45 10.68
CA PHE A 46 8.65 3.10 9.41
C PHE A 46 8.38 2.08 8.30
N VAL A 47 9.25 1.09 8.11
CA VAL A 47 9.08 0.05 7.08
C VAL A 47 7.78 -0.74 7.31
N LEU A 48 7.51 -1.15 8.55
CA LEU A 48 6.26 -1.85 8.89
C LEU A 48 5.02 -0.97 8.68
N SER A 49 5.11 0.33 8.95
CA SER A 49 4.02 1.27 8.68
C SER A 49 3.76 1.39 7.18
N ALA A 50 4.82 1.55 6.38
CA ALA A 50 4.73 1.63 4.93
C ALA A 50 4.14 0.36 4.30
N MET A 51 4.56 -0.83 4.75
CA MET A 51 3.99 -2.10 4.29
C MET A 51 2.50 -2.21 4.62
N ASN A 52 2.09 -1.80 5.83
CA ASN A 52 0.67 -1.75 6.20
C ASN A 52 -0.13 -0.78 5.32
N THR A 53 0.43 0.37 4.97
CA THR A 53 -0.22 1.32 4.06
C THR A 53 -0.39 0.73 2.67
N LEU A 54 0.64 0.07 2.12
CA LEU A 54 0.56 -0.59 0.82
C LEU A 54 -0.47 -1.71 0.81
N GLN A 55 -0.53 -2.52 1.88
CA GLN A 55 -1.55 -3.56 2.03
C GLN A 55 -2.97 -2.96 1.96
N ARG A 56 -3.24 -1.90 2.73
CA ARG A 56 -4.54 -1.22 2.72
C ARG A 56 -4.91 -0.63 1.37
N GLN A 57 -3.93 -0.06 0.65
CA GLN A 57 -4.16 0.44 -0.70
C GLN A 57 -4.47 -0.69 -1.68
N GLY A 58 -3.81 -1.84 -1.54
CA GLY A 58 -4.11 -3.05 -2.31
C GLY A 58 -5.53 -3.57 -2.05
N GLU A 59 -5.93 -3.66 -0.79
CA GLU A 59 -7.30 -4.05 -0.39
C GLU A 59 -8.34 -3.08 -0.98
N PHE A 60 -8.08 -1.77 -0.91
CA PHE A 60 -8.97 -0.77 -1.50
C PHE A 60 -9.09 -0.92 -3.02
N LEU A 61 -7.96 -1.17 -3.71
CA LEU A 61 -7.96 -1.37 -5.15
C LEU A 61 -8.75 -2.63 -5.54
N GLY A 62 -8.61 -3.72 -4.77
CA GLY A 62 -9.39 -4.95 -4.97
C GLY A 62 -10.90 -4.69 -4.92
N ILE A 63 -11.35 -3.98 -3.88
CA ILE A 63 -12.75 -3.58 -3.73
C ILE A 63 -13.23 -2.76 -4.93
N GLU A 64 -12.42 -1.83 -5.41
CA GLU A 64 -12.81 -0.96 -6.52
C GLU A 64 -12.85 -1.70 -7.87
N VAL A 65 -11.96 -2.67 -8.08
CA VAL A 65 -11.99 -3.57 -9.23
C VAL A 65 -13.28 -4.40 -9.22
N ASP A 66 -13.64 -5.01 -8.09
CA ASP A 66 -14.87 -5.80 -7.96
C ASP A 66 -16.11 -4.96 -8.27
N ARG A 67 -16.18 -3.72 -7.76
CA ARG A 67 -17.25 -2.77 -8.08
C ARG A 67 -17.34 -2.46 -9.57
N LEU A 68 -16.19 -2.23 -10.21
CA LEU A 68 -16.14 -1.98 -11.65
C LEU A 68 -16.60 -3.20 -12.44
N GLU A 69 -16.23 -4.41 -12.04
CA GLU A 69 -16.71 -5.64 -12.67
C GLU A 69 -18.22 -5.82 -12.53
N MET A 70 -18.77 -5.63 -11.32
CA MET A 70 -20.22 -5.73 -11.09
C MET A 70 -20.99 -4.72 -11.94
N ARG A 71 -20.50 -3.48 -12.03
CA ARG A 71 -21.09 -2.45 -12.92
C ARG A 71 -21.00 -2.83 -14.40
N ARG A 72 -19.90 -3.46 -14.84
CA ARG A 72 -19.73 -3.93 -16.22
C ARG A 72 -20.67 -5.10 -16.54
N ARG A 73 -20.76 -6.11 -15.67
CA ARG A 73 -21.67 -7.26 -15.82
C ARG A 73 -23.12 -6.78 -15.96
N ARG A 74 -23.55 -5.83 -15.13
CA ARG A 74 -24.87 -5.19 -15.22
C ARG A 74 -25.12 -4.51 -16.57
N LYS A 75 -24.18 -3.67 -17.03
CA LYS A 75 -24.31 -3.02 -18.35
C LYS A 75 -24.44 -4.03 -19.49
N MET A 76 -23.75 -5.17 -19.39
CA MET A 76 -23.86 -6.24 -20.38
C MET A 76 -25.24 -6.93 -20.33
N LEU A 77 -25.79 -7.19 -19.15
CA LEU A 77 -27.13 -7.76 -18.98
C LEU A 77 -28.23 -6.87 -19.56
N LEU A 78 -28.12 -5.54 -19.37
CA LEU A 78 -29.01 -4.57 -20.00
C LEU A 78 -28.98 -4.64 -21.54
N VAL A 79 -27.79 -4.76 -22.13
CA VAL A 79 -27.63 -4.92 -23.60
C VAL A 79 -28.31 -6.21 -24.09
N HIS A 80 -28.33 -7.26 -23.27
CA HIS A 80 -29.01 -8.51 -23.56
C HIS A 80 -30.52 -8.50 -23.20
N GLY A 81 -31.08 -7.35 -22.82
CA GLY A 81 -32.52 -7.19 -22.56
C GLY A 81 -32.99 -7.66 -21.18
N VAL A 82 -32.06 -7.93 -20.26
CA VAL A 82 -32.39 -8.25 -18.86
C VAL A 82 -32.53 -6.93 -18.09
N SER A 83 -33.76 -6.65 -17.63
CA SER A 83 -34.10 -5.46 -16.85
C SER A 83 -33.45 -5.48 -15.47
N GLU A 84 -33.02 -4.31 -14.98
CA GLU A 84 -32.54 -4.16 -13.60
C GLU A 84 -33.69 -4.31 -12.60
N ASP A 85 -33.49 -5.09 -11.54
CA ASP A 85 -34.41 -5.11 -10.41
C ASP A 85 -34.18 -3.90 -9.50
N LYS A 86 -35.26 -3.26 -9.04
CA LYS A 86 -35.20 -2.05 -8.21
C LYS A 86 -34.72 -2.34 -6.78
N SER A 87 -34.65 -3.61 -6.39
CA SER A 87 -34.22 -4.07 -5.07
C SER A 87 -32.74 -4.48 -4.99
N GLU A 88 -32.03 -4.45 -6.11
CA GLU A 88 -30.67 -4.98 -6.20
C GLU A 88 -29.64 -4.02 -5.55
N ASP A 89 -28.98 -4.45 -4.47
CA ASP A 89 -27.95 -3.66 -3.79
C ASP A 89 -26.60 -3.75 -4.49
N VAL A 90 -26.34 -2.76 -5.34
CA VAL A 90 -25.12 -2.59 -6.15
C VAL A 90 -23.90 -2.12 -5.34
N THR A 91 -24.11 -1.80 -4.06
CA THR A 91 -23.09 -1.31 -3.14
C THR A 91 -22.76 -2.30 -2.02
N SER A 92 -23.53 -3.40 -1.93
CA SER A 92 -23.31 -4.46 -0.96
C SER A 92 -21.88 -5.00 -1.09
N ARG A 93 -21.21 -5.06 0.06
CA ARG A 93 -19.90 -5.71 0.20
C ARG A 93 -20.18 -7.21 0.26
N VAL A 94 -19.62 -7.99 -0.66
CA VAL A 94 -19.40 -9.43 -0.43
C VAL A 94 -18.19 -9.59 0.47
#